data_AF-A0A7S4C5D4-F1
#
_entry.id   AF-A0A7S4C5D4-F1
#
_cell.length_a   1.000
_cell.length_b   1.000
_cell.length_c   1.000
_cell.angle_alpha   90.00
_cell.angle_beta   90.00
_cell.angle_gamma   90.00
#
_symmetry.space_group_name_H-M   'P 1'
#
loop_
_entity.id
_entity.type
_entity.pdbx_description
1 polymer ?
#
loop_
_entity_poly.entity_id
_entity_poly.type
_entity_poly.pdbx_seq_one_letter_code
_entity_poly.pdbx_strand_id
1 'polypeptide(L)'
;CMCNCRADERLLAYCECHDQALMGAQSLAFRLMGDAMYTHMHVPVVEAQAAPRRACTPSTAEAPPLRRVRRGIALHKLCRLLTYTLGGDAYLNFIGNEWGHPEWIDMP
;
A
#
# COMPACT_ATOMS: atom_id res chain seq x y z
N CYS A 1 10.69 7.84 -10.75
CA CYS A 1 12.03 7.33 -11.09
C CYS A 1 12.08 5.86 -10.70
N MET A 2 12.50 4.96 -11.59
CA MET A 2 12.78 3.57 -11.22
C MET A 2 14.00 2.97 -11.93
N CYS A 3 14.77 3.78 -12.64
CA CYS A 3 16.06 3.49 -13.32
C CYS A 3 16.48 4.71 -14.17
N ASN A 4 15.52 5.54 -14.59
CA ASN A 4 15.80 6.75 -15.36
C ASN A 4 16.04 7.95 -14.42
N CYS A 5 17.27 8.08 -13.94
CA CYS A 5 17.79 9.22 -13.18
C CYS A 5 19.16 9.62 -13.70
N ARG A 6 19.54 10.87 -13.45
CA ARG A 6 20.91 11.32 -13.66
C ARG A 6 21.82 10.68 -12.61
N ALA A 7 22.98 10.17 -13.02
CA ALA A 7 23.87 9.42 -12.15
C ALA A 7 24.65 10.31 -11.16
N ASP A 8 24.72 11.60 -11.43
CA ASP A 8 25.43 12.61 -10.65
C ASP A 8 24.53 13.33 -9.61
N GLU A 9 23.22 13.08 -9.63
CA GLU A 9 22.26 13.71 -8.73
C GLU A 9 21.65 12.69 -7.77
N ARG A 10 21.71 12.96 -6.46
CA ARG A 10 21.08 12.09 -5.46
C ARG A 10 19.56 12.25 -5.47
N LEU A 11 18.83 11.13 -5.44
CA LEU A 11 17.37 11.14 -5.58
C LEU A 11 16.65 10.56 -4.36
N LEU A 12 15.62 11.28 -3.90
CA LEU A 12 14.69 10.85 -2.87
C LEU A 12 13.45 10.22 -3.53
N ALA A 13 13.28 8.92 -3.34
CA ALA A 13 12.14 8.18 -3.87
C ALA A 13 10.99 8.11 -2.86
N TYR A 14 9.76 8.17 -3.35
CA TYR A 14 8.54 8.02 -2.55
C TYR A 14 7.45 7.37 -3.41
N CYS A 15 6.61 6.54 -2.79
CA CYS A 15 5.48 5.88 -3.47
C CYS A 15 4.28 6.80 -3.65
N GLU A 16 4.08 7.71 -2.70
CA GLU A 16 2.96 8.63 -2.61
C GLU A 16 3.43 9.84 -1.79
N CYS A 17 2.97 11.03 -2.17
CA CYS A 17 3.31 12.31 -1.56
C CYS A 17 2.09 12.91 -0.85
N HIS A 18 2.32 14.02 -0.13
CA HIS A 18 1.28 14.68 0.64
C HIS A 18 0.11 15.21 -0.21
N ASP A 19 0.36 15.63 -1.46
CA ASP A 19 -0.70 16.14 -2.34
C ASP A 19 -1.71 15.05 -2.72
N GLN A 20 -1.28 13.78 -2.79
CA GLN A 20 -2.24 12.68 -3.01
C GLN A 20 -3.02 12.30 -1.77
N ALA A 21 -2.61 12.79 -0.59
CA ALA A 21 -3.35 12.68 0.64
C ALA A 21 -4.28 13.88 0.87
N LEU A 22 -4.15 14.98 0.12
CA LEU A 22 -4.95 16.19 0.27
C LEU A 22 -6.14 16.22 -0.71
N MET A 23 -7.26 16.77 -0.24
CA MET A 23 -8.36 17.31 -1.06
C MET A 23 -8.85 16.39 -2.20
N GLY A 24 -9.45 15.26 -1.85
CA GLY A 24 -10.17 14.40 -2.80
C GLY A 24 -9.30 13.50 -3.69
N ALA A 25 -7.97 13.58 -3.57
CA ALA A 25 -7.07 12.57 -4.12
C ALA A 25 -7.10 11.30 -3.25
N GLN A 26 -7.03 10.13 -3.89
CA GLN A 26 -7.06 8.84 -3.20
C GLN A 26 -5.64 8.33 -2.94
N SER A 27 -5.37 7.94 -1.69
CA SER A 27 -4.14 7.23 -1.29
C SER A 27 -3.97 5.92 -2.06
N LEU A 28 -2.73 5.43 -2.17
CA LEU A 28 -2.45 4.18 -2.89
C LEU A 28 -3.22 3.00 -2.28
N ALA A 29 -3.37 2.99 -0.96
CA ALA A 29 -4.17 2.00 -0.23
C ALA A 29 -5.66 2.08 -0.62
N PHE A 30 -6.26 3.27 -0.65
CA PHE A 30 -7.66 3.45 -0.99
C PHE A 30 -7.95 3.13 -2.47
N ARG A 31 -7.04 3.45 -3.38
CA ARG A 31 -7.16 3.05 -4.81
C ARG A 31 -7.14 1.53 -5.01
N LEU A 32 -6.38 0.81 -4.19
CA LEU A 32 -6.22 -0.64 -4.31
C LEU A 32 -7.34 -1.43 -3.63
N MET A 33 -7.84 -0.94 -2.49
CA MET A 33 -8.79 -1.67 -1.63
C MET A 33 -10.20 -1.10 -1.66
N GLY A 34 -10.36 0.20 -1.91
CA GLY A 34 -11.66 0.88 -1.98
C GLY A 34 -12.50 0.74 -0.71
N ASP A 35 -13.81 0.63 -0.89
CA ASP A 35 -14.82 0.46 0.16
C ASP A 35 -14.62 -0.81 1.02
N ALA A 36 -13.95 -1.83 0.47
CA ALA A 36 -13.67 -3.07 1.18
C ALA A 36 -12.73 -2.86 2.39
N MET A 37 -11.98 -1.76 2.42
CA MET A 37 -11.06 -1.44 3.51
C MET A 37 -11.79 -1.18 4.83
N TYR A 38 -13.02 -0.66 4.80
CA TYR A 38 -13.80 -0.39 6.01
C TYR A 38 -14.37 -1.66 6.67
N THR A 39 -14.56 -2.73 5.89
CA THR A 39 -15.31 -3.92 6.32
C THR A 39 -14.45 -5.17 6.46
N HIS A 40 -13.36 -5.28 5.69
CA HIS A 40 -12.58 -6.51 5.53
C HIS A 40 -11.10 -6.38 5.95
N MET A 41 -10.76 -5.40 6.81
CA MET A 41 -9.41 -5.25 7.40
C MET A 41 -9.23 -5.97 8.75
N HIS A 42 -10.23 -6.74 9.19
CA HIS A 42 -10.15 -7.52 10.42
C HIS A 42 -9.32 -8.81 10.18
N VAL A 43 -8.55 -9.23 11.18
CA VAL A 43 -7.90 -10.54 11.15
C VAL A 43 -8.98 -11.60 11.38
N PRO A 44 -9.24 -12.51 10.42
CA PRO A 44 -10.19 -13.59 10.67
C PRO A 44 -9.64 -14.47 11.80
N VAL A 45 -10.47 -14.69 12.83
CA VAL A 45 -10.09 -15.41 14.06
C VAL A 45 -9.51 -16.81 13.78
N VAL A 46 -9.86 -17.39 12.63
CA VAL A 46 -9.40 -18.71 12.18
C VAL A 46 -7.95 -18.71 11.61
N GLU A 47 -7.42 -17.57 11.16
CA GLU A 47 -6.01 -17.45 10.69
C GLU A 47 -5.04 -16.98 11.80
N ALA A 48 -5.55 -16.37 12.89
CA ALA A 48 -4.73 -15.76 13.94
C ALA A 48 -3.88 -16.77 14.75
N GLN A 49 -4.29 -18.03 14.82
CA GLN A 49 -3.58 -19.09 15.57
C GLN A 49 -2.61 -19.91 14.71
N ALA A 50 -2.46 -19.58 13.42
CA ALA A 50 -1.58 -20.27 12.47
C ALA A 50 -0.56 -19.30 11.83
N ALA A 51 0.28 -18.63 12.62
CA ALA A 51 1.50 -18.01 12.09
C ALA A 51 2.60 -19.07 11.89
N PRO A 52 3.61 -18.92 10.99
CA PRO A 52 3.85 -17.94 9.92
C PRO A 52 4.06 -18.62 8.52
N ARG A 53 4.23 -17.84 7.44
CA ARG A 53 4.73 -18.28 6.11
C ARG A 53 3.81 -19.04 5.14
N ARG A 54 2.48 -19.05 5.26
CA ARG A 54 1.67 -19.54 4.12
C ARG A 54 1.56 -18.47 3.05
N ALA A 55 2.26 -18.71 1.94
CA ALA A 55 2.11 -17.97 0.70
C ALA A 55 0.61 -17.78 0.40
N CYS A 56 0.28 -16.61 -0.14
CA CYS A 56 -1.04 -16.28 -0.66
C CYS A 56 -1.36 -17.21 -1.85
N THR A 57 -1.66 -18.48 -1.59
CA THR A 57 -2.28 -19.35 -2.59
C THR A 57 -3.72 -18.87 -2.73
N PRO A 58 -4.14 -18.38 -3.90
CA PRO A 58 -5.50 -17.95 -4.09
C PRO A 58 -6.38 -19.20 -3.99
N SER A 59 -7.07 -19.39 -2.88
CA SER A 59 -8.20 -20.31 -2.89
C SER A 59 -9.22 -19.67 -3.80
N THR A 60 -9.52 -20.29 -4.93
CA THR A 60 -10.47 -19.80 -5.95
C THR A 60 -11.91 -19.58 -5.42
N ALA A 61 -12.16 -19.89 -4.15
CA ALA A 61 -13.44 -19.77 -3.45
C ALA A 61 -13.52 -18.57 -2.47
N GLU A 62 -12.57 -17.62 -2.50
CA GLU A 62 -12.54 -16.51 -1.55
C GLU A 62 -13.54 -15.39 -1.91
N ALA A 63 -14.24 -14.85 -0.90
CA ALA A 63 -15.27 -13.82 -1.09
C ALA A 63 -14.72 -12.59 -1.87
N PRO A 64 -15.48 -12.00 -2.81
CA PRO A 64 -15.03 -10.89 -3.65
C PRO A 64 -14.35 -9.71 -2.91
N PRO A 65 -14.85 -9.23 -1.76
CA PRO A 65 -14.22 -8.12 -1.04
C PRO A 65 -12.89 -8.52 -0.36
N LEU A 66 -12.79 -9.73 0.20
CA LEU A 66 -11.57 -10.21 0.86
C LEU A 66 -10.41 -10.38 -0.14
N ARG A 67 -10.71 -10.87 -1.35
CA ARG A 67 -9.73 -10.96 -2.44
C ARG A 67 -9.16 -9.59 -2.83
N ARG A 68 -9.98 -8.53 -2.85
CA ARG A 68 -9.54 -7.15 -3.11
C ARG A 68 -8.60 -6.66 -2.01
N VAL A 69 -8.92 -6.90 -0.74
CA VAL A 69 -8.08 -6.51 0.39
C VAL A 69 -6.75 -7.26 0.39
N ARG A 70 -6.74 -8.59 0.25
CA ARG A 70 -5.48 -9.38 0.22
C ARG A 70 -4.57 -8.96 -0.93
N ARG A 71 -5.14 -8.74 -2.12
CA ARG A 71 -4.42 -8.19 -3.28
C ARG A 71 -3.91 -6.78 -3.00
N GLY A 72 -4.74 -5.92 -2.41
CA GLY A 72 -4.39 -4.54 -2.09
C GLY A 72 -3.24 -4.45 -1.09
N ILE A 73 -3.27 -5.23 -0.02
CA ILE A 73 -2.18 -5.33 0.96
C ILE A 73 -0.88 -5.82 0.29
N ALA A 74 -0.97 -6.86 -0.55
CA ALA A 74 0.18 -7.40 -1.25
C ALA A 74 0.80 -6.35 -2.20
N LEU A 75 -0.04 -5.68 -3.00
CA LEU A 75 0.42 -4.65 -3.93
C LEU A 75 0.95 -3.40 -3.22
N HIS A 76 0.31 -2.94 -2.13
CA HIS A 76 0.79 -1.82 -1.32
C HIS A 76 2.22 -2.08 -0.81
N LYS A 77 2.48 -3.30 -0.33
CA LYS A 77 3.82 -3.73 0.10
C LYS A 77 4.81 -3.82 -1.07
N LEU A 78 4.39 -4.39 -2.20
CA LEU A 78 5.26 -4.54 -3.37
C LEU A 78 5.63 -3.20 -4.01
N CYS A 79 4.67 -2.29 -4.19
CA CYS A 79 4.93 -0.96 -4.74
C CYS A 79 5.95 -0.20 -3.90
N ARG A 80 5.79 -0.24 -2.56
CA ARG A 80 6.72 0.39 -1.62
C ARG A 80 8.09 -0.27 -1.62
N LEU A 81 8.13 -1.61 -1.62
CA LEU A 81 9.39 -2.34 -1.69
C LEU A 81 10.14 -2.01 -2.99
N LEU A 82 9.47 -2.04 -4.13
CA LEU A 82 10.10 -1.74 -5.41
C LEU A 82 10.63 -0.30 -5.43
N THR A 83 9.88 0.66 -4.93
CA THR A 83 10.31 2.07 -4.86
C THR A 83 11.47 2.25 -3.88
N TYR A 84 11.49 1.49 -2.79
CA TYR A 84 12.60 1.48 -1.84
C TYR A 84 13.88 0.91 -2.46
N THR A 85 13.79 -0.16 -3.25
CA THR A 85 14.97 -0.85 -3.80
C THR A 85 15.45 -0.29 -5.14
N LEU A 86 14.56 0.29 -5.95
CA LEU A 86 14.86 0.72 -7.33
C LEU A 86 14.64 2.23 -7.56
N GLY A 87 14.15 2.97 -6.56
CA GLY A 87 13.70 4.35 -6.76
C GLY A 87 14.81 5.41 -6.72
N GLY A 88 15.89 5.18 -5.98
CA GLY A 88 16.96 6.17 -5.76
C GLY A 88 17.83 5.83 -4.55
N ASP A 89 18.48 6.85 -3.98
CA ASP A 89 19.45 6.69 -2.88
C ASP A 89 18.81 6.76 -1.49
N ALA A 90 17.63 7.38 -1.40
CA ALA A 90 16.90 7.56 -0.15
C ALA A 90 15.40 7.39 -0.37
N TYR A 91 14.68 7.04 0.71
CA TYR A 91 13.24 6.82 0.68
C TYR A 91 12.52 7.77 1.65
N LEU A 92 11.41 8.36 1.19
CA LEU A 92 10.52 9.19 2.00
C LEU A 92 9.13 8.56 2.07
N ASN A 93 8.50 8.71 3.24
CA ASN A 93 7.12 8.33 3.47
C ASN A 93 6.37 9.50 4.11
N PHE A 94 5.20 9.84 3.56
CA PHE A 94 4.28 10.75 4.21
C PHE A 94 3.56 10.03 5.37
N ILE A 95 3.27 10.74 6.45
CA ILE A 95 2.67 10.15 7.66
C ILE A 95 1.28 9.56 7.36
N GLY A 96 0.97 8.38 7.91
CA GLY A 96 -0.28 7.64 7.64
C GLY A 96 -0.16 6.66 6.48
N ASN A 97 0.64 6.96 5.46
CA ASN A 97 0.82 6.09 4.30
C ASN A 97 1.60 4.81 4.64
N GLU A 98 2.35 4.81 5.75
CA GLU A 98 3.15 3.68 6.19
C GLU A 98 2.32 2.46 6.57
N TRP A 99 1.07 2.65 6.98
CA TRP A 99 0.13 1.58 7.31
C TRP A 99 -1.13 1.57 6.43
N GLY A 100 -1.24 2.54 5.51
CA GLY A 100 -2.35 2.64 4.57
C GLY A 100 -3.56 3.35 5.16
N HIS A 101 -3.37 4.59 5.63
CA HIS A 101 -4.43 5.43 6.19
C HIS A 101 -5.65 5.50 5.24
N PRO A 102 -6.87 5.24 5.75
CA PRO A 102 -8.11 5.39 4.98
C PRO A 102 -8.39 6.85 4.63
N GLU A 103 -9.20 7.10 3.60
CA GLU A 103 -9.66 8.45 3.28
C GLU A 103 -8.55 9.42 2.86
N TRP A 104 -8.81 10.72 2.99
CA TRP A 104 -7.95 11.84 2.65
C TRP A 104 -7.90 12.81 3.83
N ILE A 105 -6.84 13.61 3.86
CA ILE A 105 -6.67 14.72 4.79
C ILE A 105 -7.36 15.95 4.18
N ASP A 106 -8.17 16.60 4.98
CA ASP A 106 -8.84 17.86 4.65
C ASP A 106 -8.45 18.92 5.68
N MET A 107 -8.33 20.16 5.26
CA MET A 107 -8.02 21.30 6.13
C MET A 107 -9.27 22.19 6.23
N PRO A 108 -9.66 22.65 7.43
CA PRO A 108 -10.81 23.54 7.60
C PRO A 108 -10.62 24.91 6.94
#